data_AF-A0A517DQZ7-F1
#
_entry.id   AF-A0A517DQZ7-F1
#
_cell.length_a   1.000
_cell.length_b   1.000
_cell.length_c   1.000
_cell.angle_alpha   90.00
_cell.angle_beta   90.00
_cell.angle_gamma   90.00
#
_symmetry.space_group_name_H-M   'P 1'
#
loop_
_entity.id
_entity.type
_entity.pdbx_description
1 polymer ?
#
loop_
_entity_poly.entity_id
_entity_poly.type
_entity_poly.pdbx_seq_one_letter_code
_entity_poly.pdbx_strand_id
1 'polypeptide(L)'
;MNTRLTKRIVSTMVTGCLLLSLGTAALAQNAPQDQPPRDCALAGPGQPPDPAGREQQLAKALAQLVKEETISQEQADKLLDFFQQKAEQQRQEMEKKRQDKQDLISELQQTAGLSADQAQAVAAALRPPHRSAKPACGPGQEMPPR
;
A
#
# COMPACT_ATOMS: atom_id res chain seq x y z
N MET A 1 40.72 -28.36 19.10
CA MET A 1 40.07 -27.03 19.08
C MET A 1 38.61 -27.21 19.43
N ASN A 2 38.18 -26.65 20.56
CA ASN A 2 36.88 -26.98 21.17
C ASN A 2 35.79 -26.07 20.56
N THR A 3 34.94 -26.63 19.71
CA THR A 3 33.83 -25.95 19.00
C THR A 3 32.84 -25.20 19.90
N ARG A 4 32.84 -25.49 21.22
CA ARG A 4 32.03 -24.79 22.21
C ARG A 4 32.53 -23.37 22.52
N LEU A 5 33.82 -23.09 22.34
CA LEU A 5 34.40 -21.77 22.59
C LEU A 5 34.11 -20.81 21.43
N THR A 6 34.21 -21.31 20.19
CA THR A 6 33.91 -20.54 18.97
C THR A 6 32.46 -20.08 18.90
N LYS A 7 31.51 -20.91 19.37
CA LYS A 7 30.08 -20.57 19.40
C LYS A 7 29.73 -19.44 20.39
N ARG A 8 30.52 -19.26 21.46
CA ARG A 8 30.33 -18.17 22.43
C ARG A 8 30.90 -16.85 21.93
N ILE A 9 32.01 -16.87 21.19
CA ILE A 9 32.69 -15.66 20.70
C ILE A 9 31.91 -15.01 19.54
N VAL A 10 31.33 -15.80 18.63
CA VAL A 10 30.52 -15.28 17.51
C VAL A 10 29.22 -14.64 18.01
N SER A 11 28.62 -15.17 19.08
CA SER A 11 27.37 -14.63 19.63
C SER A 11 27.55 -13.29 20.35
N THR A 12 28.72 -13.01 20.93
CA THR A 12 28.97 -11.74 21.65
C THR A 12 29.37 -10.60 20.72
N MET A 13 29.89 -10.90 19.53
CA MET A 13 30.34 -9.90 18.56
C MET A 13 29.18 -9.26 17.78
N VAL A 14 28.11 -10.01 17.48
CA VAL A 14 26.92 -9.47 16.78
C VAL A 14 26.13 -8.50 17.67
N THR A 15 26.03 -8.78 18.97
CA THR A 15 25.35 -7.90 19.93
C THR A 15 26.14 -6.60 20.18
N GLY A 16 27.47 -6.62 20.02
CA GLY A 16 28.32 -5.44 20.14
C GLY A 16 28.25 -4.49 18.92
N CYS A 17 28.08 -5.02 17.71
CA CYS A 17 28.01 -4.20 16.49
C CYS A 17 26.73 -3.37 16.37
N LEU A 18 25.65 -3.71 17.08
CA LEU A 18 24.38 -2.98 16.96
C LEU A 18 24.35 -1.67 17.78
N LEU A 19 25.25 -1.50 18.76
CA LEU A 19 25.24 -0.35 19.69
C LEU A 19 26.19 0.81 19.31
N LEU A 20 26.99 0.67 18.25
CA LEU A 20 27.91 1.72 17.76
C LEU A 20 27.35 2.62 16.65
N SER A 21 26.16 2.34 16.12
CA SER A 21 25.61 3.07 14.94
C SER A 21 24.72 4.26 15.27
N LEU A 22 24.60 4.65 16.54
CA LEU A 22 23.86 5.85 16.97
C LEU A 22 24.84 6.93 17.46
N GLY A 23 25.68 7.41 16.55
CA GLY A 23 26.58 8.53 16.83
C GLY A 23 27.06 9.20 15.54
N THR A 24 26.74 10.48 15.41
CA THR A 24 27.24 11.47 14.42
C THR A 24 26.63 11.50 13.00
N ALA A 25 25.64 12.38 12.81
CA ALA A 25 25.56 13.26 11.63
C ALA A 25 24.62 14.46 11.91
N ALA A 26 25.06 15.36 12.79
CA ALA A 26 24.68 16.76 12.69
C ALA A 26 25.83 17.46 11.95
N LEU A 27 25.68 17.67 10.65
CA LEU A 27 26.23 18.80 9.90
C LEU A 27 25.74 18.74 8.45
N ALA A 28 24.87 19.69 8.14
CA ALA A 28 24.50 20.06 6.80
C ALA A 28 25.73 20.54 6.00
N GLN A 29 25.81 20.18 4.72
CA GLN A 29 26.29 21.06 3.64
C GLN A 29 26.25 20.40 2.26
N ASN A 30 25.35 20.93 1.43
CA ASN A 30 25.67 21.47 0.10
C ASN A 30 26.22 20.51 -0.97
N ALA A 31 25.31 19.89 -1.73
CA ALA A 31 25.53 19.56 -3.13
C ALA A 31 24.22 19.79 -3.90
N PRO A 32 24.24 20.51 -5.03
CA PRO A 32 23.06 20.77 -5.85
C PRO A 32 22.62 19.46 -6.50
N GLN A 33 21.58 18.85 -5.95
CA GLN A 33 20.80 17.85 -6.66
C GLN A 33 19.99 18.61 -7.71
N ASP A 34 20.47 18.54 -8.96
CA ASP A 34 19.69 18.75 -10.17
C ASP A 34 18.53 17.74 -10.15
N GLN A 35 17.49 18.07 -9.38
CA GLN A 35 16.21 17.42 -9.49
C GLN A 35 15.46 18.21 -10.56
N PRO A 36 15.04 17.58 -11.68
CA PRO A 36 14.06 18.22 -12.53
C PRO A 36 12.86 18.59 -11.66
N PRO A 37 12.21 19.74 -11.92
CA PRO A 37 11.06 20.16 -11.14
C PRO A 37 10.12 18.97 -11.02
N ARG A 38 9.80 18.60 -9.79
CA ARG A 38 8.65 17.73 -9.53
C ARG A 38 7.42 18.57 -9.82
N ASP A 39 7.23 18.87 -11.10
CA ASP A 39 5.92 19.08 -11.66
C ASP A 39 5.10 17.92 -11.14
N CYS A 40 4.05 18.25 -10.41
CA CYS A 40 2.98 17.34 -10.07
C CYS A 40 2.47 16.81 -11.41
N ALA A 41 3.13 15.77 -11.92
CA ALA A 41 2.70 15.03 -13.07
C ALA A 41 1.31 14.58 -12.70
N LEU A 42 0.36 15.20 -13.38
CA LEU A 42 -1.05 14.91 -13.35
C LEU A 42 -1.19 13.40 -13.44
N ALA A 43 -1.32 12.74 -12.29
CA ALA A 43 -1.96 11.45 -12.22
C ALA A 43 -3.40 11.75 -12.63
N GLY A 44 -3.65 11.63 -13.94
CA GLY A 44 -4.99 11.63 -14.51
C GLY A 44 -5.87 10.61 -13.78
N PRO A 45 -7.20 10.63 -14.04
CA PRO A 45 -8.16 9.80 -13.33
C PRO A 45 -7.62 8.38 -13.22
N GLY A 46 -7.29 7.98 -11.99
CA GLY A 46 -6.43 6.84 -11.70
C GLY A 46 -6.94 5.62 -12.47
N GLN A 47 -6.21 5.27 -13.54
CA GLN A 47 -6.51 4.08 -14.29
C GLN A 47 -6.41 2.93 -13.28
N PRO A 48 -7.47 2.11 -13.12
CA PRO A 48 -7.39 0.97 -12.23
C PRO A 48 -6.15 0.18 -12.66
N PRO A 49 -5.20 -0.06 -11.75
CA PRO A 49 -3.96 -0.75 -12.10
C PRO A 49 -4.34 -2.07 -12.76
N ASP A 50 -3.82 -2.26 -13.98
CA ASP A 50 -4.08 -3.45 -14.76
C ASP A 50 -3.68 -4.69 -13.94
N PRO A 51 -4.56 -5.71 -13.84
CA PRO A 51 -4.29 -6.88 -13.01
C PRO A 51 -3.00 -7.59 -13.43
N ALA A 52 -2.71 -7.67 -14.73
CA ALA A 52 -1.48 -8.28 -15.22
C ALA A 52 -0.25 -7.41 -14.90
N GLY A 53 -0.40 -6.09 -14.94
CA GLY A 53 0.64 -5.16 -14.50
C GLY A 53 1.04 -5.34 -13.02
N ARG A 54 0.07 -5.65 -12.14
CA ARG A 54 0.33 -5.89 -10.72
C ARG A 54 1.06 -7.22 -10.48
N GLU A 55 0.67 -8.28 -11.18
CA GLU A 55 1.33 -9.59 -11.08
C GLU A 55 2.79 -9.54 -11.55
N GLN A 56 3.06 -8.81 -12.64
CA GLN A 56 4.42 -8.60 -13.13
C GLN A 56 5.30 -7.84 -12.13
N GLN A 57 4.76 -6.82 -11.48
CA GLN A 57 5.49 -6.08 -10.44
C GLN A 57 5.81 -6.96 -9.23
N LEU A 58 4.87 -7.82 -8.83
CA LEU A 58 5.05 -8.74 -7.71
C LEU A 58 6.11 -9.80 -8.03
N ALA A 59 6.04 -10.40 -9.22
CA ALA A 59 7.04 -11.36 -9.70
C ALA A 59 8.44 -10.73 -9.78
N LYS A 60 8.53 -9.49 -10.27
CA LYS A 60 9.81 -8.75 -10.37
C LYS A 60 10.39 -8.43 -8.99
N ALA A 61 9.55 -8.01 -8.04
CA ALA A 61 9.98 -7.75 -6.67
C ALA A 61 10.52 -9.03 -6.02
N LEU A 62 9.77 -10.14 -6.09
CA LEU A 62 10.19 -11.43 -5.54
C LEU A 62 11.51 -11.91 -6.18
N ALA A 63 11.66 -11.78 -7.50
CA ALA A 63 12.89 -12.14 -8.19
C ALA A 63 14.10 -11.30 -7.72
N GLN A 64 13.89 -10.02 -7.40
CA GLN A 64 14.94 -9.17 -6.86
C GLN A 64 15.30 -9.54 -5.41
N LEU A 65 14.33 -9.88 -4.57
CA LEU A 65 14.55 -10.39 -3.22
C LEU A 65 15.31 -11.75 -3.22
N VAL A 66 15.08 -12.60 -4.22
CA VAL A 66 15.85 -13.85 -4.41
C VAL A 66 17.28 -13.52 -4.85
N LYS A 67 17.46 -12.56 -5.77
CA LYS A 67 18.77 -12.12 -6.24
C LYS A 67 19.62 -11.47 -5.14
N GLU A 68 18.97 -10.78 -4.21
CA GLU A 68 19.58 -10.19 -3.02
C GLU A 68 19.78 -11.23 -1.89
N GLU A 69 19.52 -12.53 -2.17
CA GLU A 69 19.57 -13.66 -1.22
C GLU A 69 18.79 -13.44 0.08
N THR A 70 17.85 -12.49 0.08
CA THR A 70 17.02 -12.14 1.24
C THR A 70 15.92 -13.19 1.44
N ILE A 71 15.47 -13.81 0.35
CA ILE A 71 14.56 -14.97 0.36
C ILE A 71 15.08 -16.05 -0.58
N SER A 72 14.78 -17.31 -0.28
CA SER A 72 15.01 -18.44 -1.20
C SER A 72 13.95 -18.47 -2.30
N GLN A 73 14.26 -19.10 -3.44
CA GLN A 73 13.31 -19.32 -4.53
C GLN A 73 12.05 -20.05 -4.04
N GLU A 74 12.18 -21.07 -3.19
CA GLU A 74 11.04 -21.78 -2.60
C GLU A 74 10.15 -20.89 -1.73
N GLN A 75 10.70 -19.82 -1.13
CA GLN A 75 9.93 -18.85 -0.36
C GLN A 75 9.20 -17.86 -1.28
N ALA A 76 9.85 -17.47 -2.38
CA ALA A 76 9.22 -16.65 -3.41
C ALA A 76 8.00 -17.35 -4.04
N ASP A 77 8.14 -18.64 -4.38
CA ASP A 77 7.04 -19.44 -4.95
C ASP A 77 5.84 -19.53 -4.00
N LYS A 78 6.09 -19.79 -2.71
CA LYS A 78 5.03 -19.83 -1.67
C LYS A 78 4.32 -18.49 -1.50
N LEU A 79 5.06 -17.38 -1.58
CA LEU A 79 4.47 -16.04 -1.50
C LEU A 79 3.60 -15.77 -2.73
N LEU A 80 4.06 -16.19 -3.91
CA LEU A 80 3.33 -16.00 -5.16
C LEU A 80 1.98 -16.73 -5.13
N ASP A 81 1.97 -17.98 -4.68
CA ASP A 81 0.76 -18.78 -4.47
C ASP A 81 -0.20 -18.12 -3.45
N PHE A 82 0.34 -17.66 -2.31
CA PHE A 82 -0.45 -16.94 -1.30
C PHE A 82 -1.11 -15.68 -1.87
N PHE A 83 -0.40 -14.90 -2.69
CA PHE A 83 -0.96 -13.69 -3.31
C PHE A 83 -2.01 -14.01 -4.36
N GLN A 84 -1.86 -15.08 -5.15
CA GLN A 84 -2.90 -15.54 -6.08
C GLN A 84 -4.17 -15.96 -5.34
N GLN A 85 -4.03 -16.78 -4.29
CA GLN A 85 -5.16 -17.20 -3.46
C GLN A 85 -5.87 -16.00 -2.81
N LYS A 86 -5.09 -15.03 -2.32
CA LYS A 86 -5.64 -13.78 -1.77
C LYS A 86 -6.33 -12.92 -2.81
N ALA A 87 -5.83 -12.87 -4.03
CA ALA A 87 -6.46 -12.13 -5.12
C ALA A 87 -7.83 -12.73 -5.47
N GLU A 88 -7.94 -14.05 -5.50
CA GLU A 88 -9.21 -14.73 -5.74
C GLU A 88 -10.23 -14.50 -4.61
N GLN A 89 -9.80 -14.62 -3.35
CA GLN A 89 -10.65 -14.28 -2.19
C GLN A 89 -11.15 -12.84 -2.25
N GLN A 90 -10.28 -11.88 -2.62
CA GLN A 90 -10.67 -10.48 -2.76
C GLN A 90 -11.68 -10.26 -3.89
N ARG A 91 -11.57 -10.99 -5.00
CA ARG A 91 -12.56 -10.93 -6.09
C ARG A 91 -13.93 -11.38 -5.61
N GLN A 92 -14.00 -12.50 -4.90
CA GLN A 92 -15.24 -13.01 -4.32
C GLN A 92 -15.83 -12.05 -3.29
N GLU A 93 -15.01 -11.47 -2.41
CA GLU A 93 -15.47 -10.49 -1.42
C GLU A 93 -15.98 -9.20 -2.08
N MET A 94 -15.32 -8.74 -3.15
CA MET A 94 -15.77 -7.60 -3.94
C MET A 94 -17.10 -7.86 -4.64
N GLU A 95 -17.28 -9.06 -5.19
CA GLU A 95 -18.53 -9.47 -5.80
C GLU A 95 -19.66 -9.52 -4.78
N LYS A 96 -19.41 -10.13 -3.62
CA LYS A 96 -20.36 -10.15 -2.50
C LYS A 96 -20.75 -8.74 -2.06
N LYS A 97 -19.77 -7.84 -1.85
CA LYS A 97 -20.05 -6.44 -1.49
C LYS A 97 -20.84 -5.68 -2.56
N ARG A 98 -20.64 -6.01 -3.84
CA ARG A 98 -21.44 -5.44 -4.93
C ARG A 98 -22.88 -5.93 -4.88
N GLN A 99 -23.09 -7.19 -4.49
CA GLN A 99 -24.42 -7.75 -4.30
C GLN A 99 -25.11 -7.13 -3.08
N ASP A 100 -24.44 -7.11 -1.92
CA ASP A 100 -24.95 -6.48 -0.70
C ASP A 100 -25.35 -5.00 -0.93
N LYS A 101 -24.57 -4.27 -1.75
CA LYS A 101 -24.89 -2.89 -2.15
C LYS A 101 -26.17 -2.82 -2.98
N GLN A 102 -26.38 -3.75 -3.91
CA GLN A 102 -27.58 -3.78 -4.75
C GLN A 102 -28.82 -4.13 -3.92
N ASP A 103 -28.68 -5.03 -2.95
CA ASP A 103 -29.76 -5.39 -2.03
C ASP A 103 -30.18 -4.18 -1.19
N LEU A 104 -29.22 -3.45 -0.60
CA LEU A 104 -29.50 -2.21 0.13
C LEU A 104 -30.20 -1.16 -0.73
N ILE A 105 -29.77 -1.00 -1.99
CA ILE A 105 -30.42 -0.05 -2.92
C ILE A 105 -31.86 -0.50 -3.23
N SER A 106 -32.11 -1.80 -3.34
CA SER A 106 -33.46 -2.34 -3.55
C SER A 106 -34.36 -2.12 -2.33
N GLU A 107 -33.84 -2.34 -1.13
CA GLU A 107 -34.56 -2.08 0.13
C GLU A 107 -34.91 -0.59 0.30
N LEU A 108 -34.00 0.32 -0.07
CA LEU A 108 -34.25 1.76 -0.02
C LEU A 108 -35.36 2.20 -1.00
N GLN A 109 -35.40 1.60 -2.20
CA GLN A 109 -36.46 1.84 -3.17
C GLN A 109 -37.81 1.35 -2.64
N GLN A 110 -37.87 0.14 -2.08
CA GLN A 110 -39.12 -0.44 -1.56
C GLN A 110 -39.63 0.26 -0.30
N THR A 111 -38.74 0.62 0.63
CA THR A 111 -39.12 1.18 1.94
C THR A 111 -39.54 2.64 1.84
N ALA A 112 -38.83 3.43 1.02
CA ALA A 112 -39.03 4.88 0.94
C ALA A 112 -39.62 5.34 -0.41
N GLY A 113 -39.93 4.43 -1.33
CA GLY A 113 -40.44 4.76 -2.66
C GLY A 113 -39.45 5.55 -3.51
N LEU A 114 -38.14 5.42 -3.23
CA LEU A 114 -37.09 6.16 -3.93
C LEU A 114 -36.89 5.63 -5.35
N SER A 115 -36.50 6.51 -6.27
CA SER A 115 -35.98 6.09 -7.58
C SER A 115 -34.57 5.48 -7.44
N ALA A 116 -34.14 4.70 -8.44
CA ALA A 116 -32.83 4.04 -8.44
C ALA A 116 -31.66 5.03 -8.23
N ASP A 117 -31.72 6.22 -8.85
CA ASP A 117 -30.69 7.26 -8.71
C ASP A 117 -30.65 7.85 -7.29
N GLN A 118 -31.82 8.07 -6.68
CA GLN A 118 -31.92 8.58 -5.31
C GLN A 118 -31.42 7.55 -4.29
N ALA A 119 -31.84 6.29 -4.43
CA ALA A 119 -31.39 5.21 -3.55
C ALA A 119 -29.88 4.99 -3.65
N GLN A 120 -29.30 5.12 -4.86
CA GLN A 120 -27.86 5.05 -5.05
C GLN A 120 -27.11 6.21 -4.39
N ALA A 121 -27.63 7.44 -4.48
CA ALA A 121 -27.05 8.61 -3.81
C ALA A 121 -27.07 8.46 -2.29
N VAL A 122 -28.18 7.95 -1.73
CA VAL A 122 -28.31 7.67 -0.29
C VAL A 122 -27.34 6.56 0.13
N ALA A 123 -27.29 5.44 -0.59
CA ALA A 123 -26.36 4.36 -0.32
C ALA A 123 -24.87 4.80 -0.45
N ALA A 124 -24.58 5.78 -1.31
CA ALA A 124 -23.25 6.38 -1.42
C ALA A 124 -22.93 7.29 -0.22
N ALA A 125 -23.90 8.07 0.27
CA ALA A 125 -23.72 8.95 1.43
C ALA A 125 -23.57 8.18 2.75
N LEU A 126 -24.25 7.03 2.88
CA LEU A 126 -24.15 6.14 4.04
C LEU A 126 -22.90 5.24 4.02
N ARG A 127 -22.15 5.24 2.92
CA ARG A 127 -20.91 4.46 2.83
C ARG A 127 -19.92 4.95 3.90
N PRO A 128 -19.35 4.06 4.73
CA PRO A 128 -18.33 4.45 5.69
C PRO A 128 -17.20 5.19 4.99
N PRO A 129 -16.59 6.21 5.63
CA PRO A 129 -15.51 6.96 5.03
C PRO A 129 -14.39 5.99 4.64
N HIS A 130 -14.18 5.84 3.33
CA HIS A 130 -12.96 5.22 2.86
C HIS A 130 -11.82 6.09 3.38
N ARG A 131 -10.82 5.49 4.02
CA ARG A 131 -9.50 6.14 4.17
C ARG A 131 -8.90 6.25 2.77
N SER A 132 -9.43 7.17 1.96
CA SER A 132 -8.71 7.74 0.83
C SER A 132 -7.41 8.30 1.38
N ALA A 133 -6.33 8.06 0.65
CA ALA A 133 -5.01 8.61 0.91
C ALA A 133 -5.10 10.07 1.38
N LYS A 134 -4.20 10.44 2.31
CA LYS A 134 -4.01 11.79 2.85
C LYS A 134 -4.49 12.89 1.89
N PRO A 135 -5.30 13.87 2.33
CA PRO A 135 -5.44 15.11 1.58
C PRO A 135 -4.05 15.74 1.48
N ALA A 136 -3.52 15.84 0.26
CA ALA A 136 -2.40 16.71 -0.02
C ALA A 136 -2.90 18.16 0.13
N CYS A 137 -2.24 18.90 1.03
CA CYS A 137 -2.11 20.35 1.08
C CYS A 137 -3.15 21.19 0.32
N GLY A 138 -4.06 21.86 1.05
CA GLY A 138 -4.69 23.10 0.59
C GLY A 138 -3.95 24.30 1.19
N PRO A 139 -3.51 25.30 0.41
CA PRO A 139 -2.82 26.47 0.93
C PRO A 139 -3.81 27.38 1.64
N GLY A 140 -3.32 28.11 2.65
CA GLY A 140 -4.08 29.20 3.24
C GLY A 140 -4.39 30.30 2.22
N GLN A 141 -5.41 31.07 2.58
CA GLN A 141 -5.81 32.40 2.08
C GLN A 141 -6.83 32.41 0.93
N GLU A 142 -8.06 32.82 1.27
CA GLU A 142 -8.56 34.12 0.80
C GLU A 142 -9.65 34.64 1.76
N MET A 143 -9.44 35.85 2.31
CA MET A 143 -10.38 36.59 3.13
C MET A 143 -11.30 37.37 2.18
N PRO A 144 -12.64 37.34 2.32
CA PRO A 144 -13.51 38.03 1.39
C PRO A 144 -13.53 39.55 1.65
N PRO A 145 -13.46 40.40 0.63
CA PRO A 145 -13.70 41.83 0.80
C PRO A 145 -15.20 42.11 0.82
N ARG A 146 -15.70 42.73 1.90
CA ARG A 146 -16.78 43.72 1.88
C ARG A 146 -16.68 44.62 3.09
#